data_AF-A0A349D9R9-F1
#
_entry.id   AF-A0A349D9R9-F1
#
_cell.length_a   1.000
_cell.length_b   1.000
_cell.length_c   1.000
_cell.angle_alpha   90.00
_cell.angle_beta   90.00
_cell.angle_gamma   90.00
#
_symmetry.space_group_name_H-M   'P 1'
#
loop_
_entity.id
_entity.type
_entity.pdbx_description
1 polymer ?
#
loop_
_entity_poly.entity_id
_entity_poly.type
_entity_poly.pdbx_seq_one_letter_code
_entity_poly.pdbx_strand_id
1 'polypeptide(L)'
;MKIKNNKIISAIGKDFIAKLFSSWFFMGSILFLFSSGSTIDAKLFQSVNLLIAAALFVALFAAQTAVASLVDNEKTIPIFVLMSVSMLSIEAAMKVTDKFVILGFAAAVFLAARYAYLSGLEVKISSKCTGIVTACVVIAFTVFVCAIMVLRIKIYTAPNFDFGIFCNIFYNLKESFQPLATCERDKLLSHFAVHFSPILYLLLPIYYIFPYAETLNIAQVIILFSGIVPLLLIMKKYNLGNAVKMFLAAAFIAYPAVSYGCIYDFHENCFILPLLLWMFYFYERDKKIPMFIFAFLVLTVKEEAFAYVFIFALYIMLAKKDYKKGALLMALSLVWFGLAVLYISHLGEGIMSNRFANLKQPDEGL
;
A
#
# COMPACT_ATOMS: atom_id res chain seq x y z
N MET A 1 -9.62 15.94 41.93
CA MET A 1 -9.50 17.15 41.09
C MET A 1 -9.87 16.77 39.66
N LYS A 2 -11.13 16.99 39.24
CA LYS A 2 -11.58 16.71 37.87
C LYS A 2 -10.92 17.73 36.93
N ILE A 3 -10.03 17.30 36.05
CA ILE A 3 -9.50 18.14 34.98
C ILE A 3 -10.72 18.60 34.18
N LYS A 4 -11.05 19.91 34.21
CA LYS A 4 -12.04 20.50 33.30
C LYS A 4 -11.62 20.09 31.88
N ASN A 5 -12.48 19.37 31.17
CA ASN A 5 -12.26 19.03 29.76
C ASN A 5 -11.90 20.31 29.01
N ASN A 6 -10.61 20.45 28.64
CA ASN A 6 -10.15 21.59 27.89
C ASN A 6 -10.80 21.52 26.50
N LYS A 7 -11.68 22.47 26.17
CA LYS A 7 -12.39 22.52 24.89
C LYS A 7 -11.44 22.39 23.70
N ILE A 8 -10.23 22.93 23.81
CA ILE A 8 -9.19 22.83 22.77
C ILE A 8 -8.71 21.38 22.62
N ILE A 9 -8.39 20.68 23.71
CA ILE A 9 -7.94 19.27 23.66
C ILE A 9 -9.05 18.38 23.09
N SER A 10 -10.30 18.63 23.48
CA SER A 10 -11.45 17.92 22.92
C SER A 10 -11.63 18.21 21.43
N ALA A 11 -11.47 19.45 21.00
CA ALA A 11 -11.58 19.85 19.60
C ALA A 11 -10.43 19.29 18.75
N ILE A 12 -9.22 19.14 19.30
CA ILE A 12 -8.08 18.50 18.63
C ILE A 12 -8.43 17.05 18.28
N GLY A 13 -8.95 16.27 19.24
CA GLY A 13 -9.27 14.86 19.05
C GLY A 13 -10.51 14.60 18.18
N LYS A 14 -11.52 15.48 18.23
CA LYS A 14 -12.74 15.36 17.44
C LYS A 14 -12.44 15.53 15.94
N ASP A 15 -12.94 14.59 15.12
CA ASP A 15 -12.80 14.58 13.65
C ASP A 15 -11.34 14.78 13.17
N PHE A 16 -10.37 14.29 13.95
CA PHE A 16 -8.94 14.51 13.72
C PHE A 16 -8.51 14.14 12.29
N ILE A 17 -8.90 12.96 11.82
CA ILE A 17 -8.55 12.47 10.47
C ILE A 17 -9.17 13.35 9.39
N ALA A 18 -10.42 13.78 9.56
CA ALA A 18 -11.11 14.65 8.60
C ALA A 18 -10.41 16.01 8.50
N LYS A 19 -9.97 16.58 9.62
CA LYS A 19 -9.16 17.81 9.63
C LYS A 19 -7.81 17.63 8.97
N LEU A 20 -7.13 16.50 9.15
CA LEU A 20 -5.86 16.23 8.44
C LEU A 20 -6.08 16.22 6.93
N PHE A 21 -7.07 15.48 6.44
CA PHE A 21 -7.39 15.44 5.01
C PHE A 21 -7.82 16.81 4.48
N SER A 22 -8.70 17.52 5.19
CA SER A 22 -9.11 18.86 4.79
C SER A 22 -7.95 19.84 4.72
N SER A 23 -7.05 19.80 5.71
CA SER A 23 -5.84 20.65 5.73
C SER A 23 -4.91 20.33 4.55
N TRP A 24 -4.76 19.04 4.22
CA TRP A 24 -3.99 18.60 3.05
C TRP A 24 -4.61 19.11 1.74
N PHE A 25 -5.94 18.99 1.59
CA PHE A 25 -6.63 19.45 0.38
C PHE A 25 -6.55 20.97 0.23
N PHE A 26 -6.80 21.75 1.30
CA PHE A 26 -6.63 23.21 1.27
C PHE A 26 -5.20 23.61 0.93
N MET A 27 -4.20 22.98 1.56
CA MET A 27 -2.79 23.22 1.26
C MET A 27 -2.51 22.97 -0.22
N GLY A 28 -2.96 21.83 -0.76
CA GLY A 28 -2.83 21.50 -2.18
C GLY A 28 -3.45 22.56 -3.09
N SER A 29 -4.68 22.99 -2.79
CA SER A 29 -5.38 24.03 -3.57
C SER A 29 -4.61 25.35 -3.57
N ILE A 30 -4.11 25.79 -2.42
CA ILE A 30 -3.35 27.05 -2.29
C ILE A 30 -2.05 26.96 -3.09
N LEU A 31 -1.29 25.86 -2.91
CA LEU A 31 -0.03 25.68 -3.61
C LEU A 31 -0.22 25.60 -5.13
N PHE A 32 -1.29 24.94 -5.59
CA PHE A 32 -1.62 24.88 -7.00
C PHE A 32 -2.09 26.22 -7.56
N LEU A 33 -2.86 27.01 -6.80
CA LEU A 33 -3.29 28.33 -7.24
C LEU A 33 -2.10 29.26 -7.54
N PHE A 34 -1.04 29.16 -6.75
CA PHE A 34 0.17 29.99 -6.92
C PHE A 34 1.27 29.34 -7.77
N SER A 35 1.03 28.14 -8.30
CA SER A 35 2.01 27.48 -9.17
C SER A 35 1.97 28.04 -10.58
N SER A 36 3.13 28.25 -11.20
CA SER A 36 3.24 28.73 -12.59
C SER A 36 2.90 27.68 -13.66
N GLY A 37 2.74 26.41 -13.29
CA GLY A 37 2.47 25.31 -14.22
C GLY A 37 1.00 25.21 -14.63
N SER A 38 0.75 25.04 -15.94
CA SER A 38 -0.58 24.81 -16.51
C SER A 38 -1.05 23.35 -16.41
N THR A 39 -0.17 22.43 -16.01
CA THR A 39 -0.45 20.98 -15.90
C THR A 39 -0.02 20.42 -14.55
N ILE A 40 -0.73 19.41 -14.07
CA ILE A 40 -0.32 18.63 -12.88
C ILE A 40 0.68 17.56 -13.32
N ASP A 41 1.97 17.81 -13.10
CA ASP A 41 3.06 16.89 -13.43
C ASP A 41 4.12 16.81 -12.32
N ALA A 42 5.13 15.95 -12.50
CA ALA A 42 6.21 15.80 -11.52
C ALA A 42 6.99 17.12 -11.25
N LYS A 43 7.10 18.01 -12.24
CA LYS A 43 7.80 19.29 -12.09
C LYS A 43 7.01 20.25 -11.19
N LEU A 44 5.68 20.23 -11.30
CA LEU A 44 4.80 20.96 -10.39
C LEU A 44 5.04 20.51 -8.95
N PHE A 45 5.14 19.21 -8.68
CA PHE A 45 5.40 18.73 -7.32
C PHE A 45 6.83 19.07 -6.85
N GLN A 46 7.82 19.02 -7.73
CA GLN A 46 9.20 19.40 -7.41
C GLN A 46 9.38 20.90 -7.14
N SER A 47 8.51 21.76 -7.68
CA SER A 47 8.57 23.20 -7.43
C SER A 47 7.97 23.61 -6.07
N VAL A 48 7.25 22.69 -5.41
CA VAL A 48 6.66 22.95 -4.10
C VAL A 48 7.76 22.98 -3.03
N ASN A 49 7.89 24.12 -2.36
CA ASN A 49 8.73 24.22 -1.17
C ASN A 49 8.08 23.45 -0.01
N LEU A 50 8.73 22.36 0.42
CA LEU A 50 8.24 21.47 1.47
C LEU A 50 8.03 22.17 2.82
N LEU A 51 8.84 23.17 3.16
CA LEU A 51 8.67 23.94 4.41
C LEU A 51 7.41 24.80 4.36
N ILE A 52 7.15 25.44 3.23
CA ILE A 52 5.93 26.24 3.01
C ILE A 52 4.70 25.32 3.06
N ALA A 53 4.75 24.17 2.38
CA ALA A 53 3.69 23.18 2.42
C ALA A 53 3.41 22.70 3.85
N ALA A 54 4.44 22.32 4.61
CA ALA A 54 4.31 21.89 5.99
C ALA A 54 3.74 23.01 6.89
N ALA A 55 4.21 24.24 6.75
CA ALA A 55 3.70 25.39 7.50
C ALA A 55 2.23 25.67 7.20
N LEU A 56 1.84 25.66 5.91
CA LEU A 56 0.44 25.82 5.48
C LEU A 56 -0.43 24.69 6.05
N PHE A 57 0.02 23.45 5.97
CA PHE A 57 -0.70 22.29 6.51
C PHE A 57 -0.99 22.44 8.01
N VAL A 58 0.03 22.79 8.80
CA VAL A 58 -0.10 22.98 10.25
C VAL A 58 -1.01 24.18 10.57
N ALA A 59 -0.86 25.29 9.85
CA ALA A 59 -1.68 26.49 10.02
C ALA A 59 -3.17 26.21 9.73
N LEU A 60 -3.46 25.51 8.62
CA LEU A 60 -4.83 25.13 8.24
C LEU A 60 -5.45 24.17 9.26
N PHE A 61 -4.68 23.19 9.75
CA PHE A 61 -5.15 22.28 10.80
C PHE A 61 -5.47 23.01 12.11
N ALA A 62 -4.60 23.94 12.51
CA ALA A 62 -4.80 24.77 13.69
C ALA A 62 -6.02 25.69 13.53
N ALA A 63 -6.20 26.32 12.37
CA ALA A 63 -7.35 27.18 12.07
C ALA A 63 -8.67 26.40 12.13
N GLN A 64 -8.74 25.23 11.50
CA GLN A 64 -9.94 24.37 11.58
C GLN A 64 -10.23 23.94 13.01
N THR A 65 -9.19 23.61 13.79
CA THR A 65 -9.34 23.24 15.20
C THR A 65 -9.82 24.41 16.05
N ALA A 66 -9.32 25.62 15.80
CA ALA A 66 -9.76 26.84 16.47
C ALA A 66 -11.24 27.11 16.16
N VAL A 67 -11.65 27.08 14.89
CA VAL A 67 -13.05 27.27 14.51
C VAL A 67 -13.95 26.21 15.14
N ALA A 68 -13.54 24.93 15.12
CA ALA A 68 -14.31 23.86 15.76
C ALA A 68 -14.40 23.98 17.29
N SER A 69 -13.44 24.66 17.93
CA SER A 69 -13.48 24.95 19.36
C SER A 69 -14.41 26.11 19.72
N LEU A 70 -14.63 27.03 18.78
CA LEU A 70 -15.49 28.22 18.92
C LEU A 70 -16.93 27.93 18.48
N VAL A 71 -17.10 27.13 17.42
CA VAL A 71 -18.38 26.77 16.82
C VAL A 71 -18.71 25.32 17.15
N ASP A 72 -19.55 25.12 18.17
CA ASP A 72 -20.00 23.79 18.59
C ASP A 72 -21.12 23.28 17.67
N ASN A 73 -20.75 22.92 16.44
CA ASN A 73 -21.64 22.33 15.45
C ASN A 73 -20.96 21.09 14.84
N GLU A 74 -21.69 19.98 14.81
CA GLU A 74 -21.23 18.70 14.23
C GLU A 74 -20.93 18.79 12.73
N LYS A 75 -21.48 19.77 12.02
CA LYS A 75 -21.25 19.97 10.58
C LYS A 75 -20.04 20.83 10.26
N THR A 76 -19.42 21.49 11.24
CA THR A 76 -18.29 22.41 11.01
C THR A 76 -17.14 21.75 10.25
N ILE A 77 -16.65 20.60 10.74
CA ILE A 77 -15.55 19.86 10.10
C ILE A 77 -15.97 19.23 8.76
N PRO A 78 -17.13 18.55 8.65
CA PRO A 78 -17.60 18.08 7.35
C PRO A 78 -17.72 19.15 6.27
N ILE A 79 -18.14 20.36 6.63
CA ILE A 79 -18.18 21.51 5.71
C ILE A 79 -16.77 21.91 5.28
N PHE A 80 -15.79 21.95 6.20
CA PHE A 80 -14.38 22.19 5.82
C PHE A 80 -13.86 21.14 4.84
N VAL A 81 -14.17 19.86 5.04
CA VAL A 81 -13.81 18.80 4.09
C VAL A 81 -14.42 19.07 2.72
N LEU A 82 -15.73 19.33 2.64
CA LEU A 82 -16.40 19.64 1.38
C LEU A 82 -15.79 20.86 0.68
N MET A 83 -15.58 21.96 1.40
CA MET A 83 -14.95 23.17 0.85
C MET A 83 -13.55 22.87 0.29
N SER A 84 -12.70 22.20 1.08
CA SER A 84 -11.33 21.90 0.70
C SER A 84 -11.23 20.99 -0.54
N VAL A 85 -12.04 19.93 -0.62
CA VAL A 85 -12.10 19.02 -1.77
C VAL A 85 -12.65 19.72 -3.00
N SER A 86 -13.64 20.61 -2.83
CA SER A 86 -14.24 21.34 -3.93
C SER A 86 -13.24 22.34 -4.53
N MET A 87 -12.51 23.07 -3.68
CA MET A 87 -11.44 23.96 -4.13
C MET A 87 -10.34 23.20 -4.88
N LEU A 88 -9.88 22.06 -4.34
CA LEU A 88 -8.85 21.27 -4.99
C LEU A 88 -9.33 20.73 -6.35
N SER A 89 -10.59 20.27 -6.40
CA SER A 89 -11.21 19.75 -7.62
C SER A 89 -11.34 20.82 -8.70
N ILE A 90 -11.70 22.05 -8.33
CA ILE A 90 -11.79 23.18 -9.28
C ILE A 90 -10.40 23.49 -9.86
N GLU A 91 -9.39 23.64 -8.99
CA GLU A 91 -8.00 23.88 -9.42
C GLU A 91 -7.48 22.77 -10.33
N ALA A 92 -7.76 21.51 -9.97
CA ALA A 92 -7.32 20.36 -10.76
C ALA A 92 -8.05 20.26 -12.11
N ALA A 93 -9.35 20.55 -12.16
CA ALA A 93 -10.13 20.54 -13.40
C ALA A 93 -9.67 21.62 -14.39
N MET A 94 -9.06 22.71 -13.92
CA MET A 94 -8.46 23.72 -14.79
C MET A 94 -7.12 23.29 -15.39
N LYS A 95 -6.46 22.27 -14.83
CA LYS A 95 -5.09 21.84 -15.20
C LYS A 95 -5.00 20.43 -15.77
N VAL A 96 -6.07 19.65 -15.70
CA VAL A 96 -6.10 18.25 -16.15
C VAL A 96 -7.25 18.05 -17.13
N THR A 97 -6.94 17.51 -18.31
CA THR A 97 -7.91 17.18 -19.36
C THR A 97 -8.33 15.70 -19.35
N ASP A 98 -7.64 14.87 -18.57
CA ASP A 98 -7.96 13.45 -18.45
C ASP A 98 -9.33 13.25 -17.77
N LYS A 99 -10.24 12.60 -18.50
CA LYS A 99 -11.63 12.40 -18.09
C LYS A 99 -11.75 11.53 -16.83
N PHE A 100 -10.86 10.56 -16.63
CA PHE A 100 -10.87 9.69 -15.46
C PHE A 100 -10.43 10.45 -14.21
N VAL A 101 -9.43 11.33 -14.34
CA VAL A 101 -9.00 12.21 -13.25
C VAL A 101 -10.14 13.16 -12.85
N ILE A 102 -10.82 13.76 -13.81
CA ILE A 102 -11.98 14.64 -13.56
C ILE A 102 -13.11 13.87 -12.86
N LEU A 103 -13.44 12.66 -13.33
CA LEU A 103 -14.43 11.79 -12.68
C LEU A 103 -14.03 11.43 -11.24
N GLY A 104 -12.73 11.22 -10.99
CA GLY A 104 -12.19 11.00 -9.65
C GLY A 104 -12.44 12.17 -8.71
N PHE A 105 -12.18 13.40 -9.17
CA PHE A 105 -12.48 14.61 -8.41
C PHE A 105 -13.98 14.80 -8.18
N ALA A 106 -14.82 14.56 -9.19
CA ALA A 106 -16.27 14.60 -9.03
C ALA A 106 -16.77 13.60 -7.97
N ALA A 107 -16.23 12.38 -7.96
CA ALA A 107 -16.53 11.37 -6.95
C ALA A 107 -16.06 11.81 -5.56
N ALA A 108 -14.88 12.43 -5.44
CA ALA A 108 -14.37 12.97 -4.17
C ALA A 108 -15.28 14.07 -3.62
N VAL A 109 -15.74 15.00 -4.46
CA VAL A 109 -16.70 16.05 -4.07
C VAL A 109 -18.02 15.42 -3.62
N PHE A 110 -18.53 14.43 -4.34
CA PHE A 110 -19.75 13.70 -3.93
C PHE A 110 -19.59 13.03 -2.57
N LEU A 111 -18.46 12.36 -2.31
CA LEU A 111 -18.17 11.74 -1.02
C LEU A 111 -18.07 12.77 0.11
N ALA A 112 -17.45 13.92 -0.15
CA ALA A 112 -17.35 15.01 0.81
C ALA A 112 -18.74 15.64 1.09
N ALA A 113 -19.57 15.81 0.07
CA ALA A 113 -20.94 16.29 0.20
C ALA A 113 -21.79 15.30 0.98
N ARG A 114 -21.57 14.00 0.75
CA ARG A 114 -22.21 12.94 1.52
C ARG A 114 -21.81 12.98 2.98
N TYR A 115 -20.53 13.16 3.27
CA TYR A 115 -20.03 13.32 4.64
C TYR A 115 -20.64 14.55 5.33
N ALA A 116 -20.80 15.67 4.61
CA ALA A 116 -21.33 16.92 5.17
C ALA A 116 -22.85 17.00 5.34
N TYR A 117 -23.61 16.49 4.37
CA TYR A 117 -25.05 16.74 4.28
C TYR A 117 -25.90 15.49 4.04
N LEU A 118 -25.33 14.43 3.45
CA LEU A 118 -26.08 13.23 3.08
C LEU A 118 -25.75 12.04 3.98
N SER A 119 -25.25 12.28 5.20
CA SER A 119 -24.90 11.23 6.16
C SER A 119 -26.12 10.38 6.55
N GLY A 120 -27.32 10.97 6.56
CA GLY A 120 -28.59 10.29 6.79
C GLY A 120 -29.13 9.46 5.63
N LEU A 121 -28.51 9.52 4.43
CA LEU A 121 -28.88 8.66 3.31
C LEU A 121 -28.26 7.27 3.47
N GLU A 122 -28.91 6.43 4.27
CA GLU A 122 -28.55 5.03 4.42
C GLU A 122 -28.96 4.22 3.18
N VAL A 123 -27.97 3.80 2.38
CA VAL A 123 -28.21 2.83 1.31
C VAL A 123 -28.19 1.44 1.93
N LYS A 124 -29.37 0.89 2.20
CA LYS A 124 -29.52 -0.47 2.74
C LYS A 124 -29.27 -1.51 1.63
N ILE A 125 -28.03 -1.95 1.53
CA ILE A 125 -27.63 -3.05 0.65
C ILE A 125 -27.59 -4.34 1.48
N SER A 126 -28.21 -5.42 0.99
CA SER A 126 -28.17 -6.72 1.66
C SER A 126 -26.74 -7.28 1.67
N SER A 127 -26.36 -7.97 2.75
CA SER A 127 -25.02 -8.54 2.89
C SER A 127 -24.68 -9.55 1.79
N LYS A 128 -25.68 -10.33 1.35
CA LYS A 128 -25.55 -11.27 0.24
C LYS A 128 -25.27 -10.55 -1.09
N CYS A 129 -26.03 -9.49 -1.40
CA CYS A 129 -25.80 -8.68 -2.59
C CYS A 129 -24.40 -8.06 -2.58
N THR A 130 -23.99 -7.47 -1.46
CA THR A 130 -22.64 -6.94 -1.29
C THR A 130 -21.55 -7.98 -1.54
N GLY A 131 -21.69 -9.18 -0.98
CA GLY A 131 -20.72 -10.27 -1.20
C GLY A 131 -20.62 -10.66 -2.67
N ILE A 132 -21.76 -10.86 -3.34
CA ILE A 132 -21.82 -11.24 -4.76
C ILE A 132 -21.23 -10.14 -5.65
N VAL A 133 -21.69 -8.89 -5.50
CA VAL A 133 -21.22 -7.78 -6.34
C VAL A 133 -19.72 -7.55 -6.14
N THR A 134 -19.24 -7.59 -4.90
CA THR A 134 -17.81 -7.45 -4.61
C THR A 134 -17.00 -8.56 -5.27
N ALA A 135 -17.46 -9.82 -5.14
CA ALA A 135 -16.79 -10.95 -5.78
C ALA A 135 -16.79 -10.83 -7.30
N CYS A 136 -17.93 -10.49 -7.92
CA CYS A 136 -18.02 -10.30 -9.37
C CYS A 136 -17.07 -9.20 -9.87
N VAL A 137 -17.03 -8.05 -9.19
CA VAL A 137 -16.15 -6.93 -9.57
C VAL A 137 -14.68 -7.33 -9.44
N VAL A 138 -14.30 -7.95 -8.32
CA VAL A 138 -12.91 -8.40 -8.10
C VAL A 138 -12.52 -9.47 -9.12
N ILE A 139 -13.36 -10.46 -9.37
CA ILE A 139 -13.10 -11.54 -10.33
C ILE A 139 -12.99 -10.98 -11.74
N ALA A 140 -13.95 -10.14 -12.17
CA ALA A 140 -13.91 -9.53 -13.49
C ALA A 140 -12.64 -8.70 -13.70
N PHE A 141 -12.25 -7.90 -12.70
CA PHE A 141 -11.02 -7.10 -12.77
C PHE A 141 -9.76 -7.98 -12.75
N THR A 142 -9.75 -9.04 -11.94
CA THR A 142 -8.65 -10.04 -11.93
C THR A 142 -8.48 -10.67 -13.29
N VAL A 143 -9.56 -11.17 -13.91
CA VAL A 143 -9.54 -11.78 -15.24
C VAL A 143 -9.08 -10.77 -16.29
N PHE A 144 -9.58 -9.53 -16.22
CA PHE A 144 -9.16 -8.47 -17.12
C PHE A 144 -7.65 -8.20 -17.03
N VAL A 145 -7.11 -8.01 -15.82
CA VAL A 145 -5.67 -7.76 -15.64
C VAL A 145 -4.83 -8.98 -16.05
N CYS A 146 -5.23 -10.20 -15.69
CA CYS A 146 -4.58 -11.42 -16.16
C CYS A 146 -4.54 -11.50 -17.69
N ALA A 147 -5.65 -11.19 -18.37
CA ALA A 147 -5.71 -11.19 -19.83
C ALA A 147 -4.74 -10.18 -20.44
N ILE A 148 -4.66 -8.96 -19.88
CA ILE A 148 -3.67 -7.95 -20.30
C ILE A 148 -2.24 -8.48 -20.12
N MET A 149 -1.93 -9.08 -18.97
CA MET A 149 -0.58 -9.59 -18.68
C MET A 149 -0.18 -10.77 -19.58
N VAL A 150 -1.12 -11.66 -19.91
CA VAL A 150 -0.90 -12.74 -20.88
C VAL A 150 -0.69 -12.16 -22.27
N LEU A 151 -1.52 -11.21 -22.71
CA LEU A 151 -1.39 -10.57 -24.01
C LEU A 151 -0.02 -9.88 -24.15
N ARG A 152 0.45 -9.15 -23.12
CA ARG A 152 1.78 -8.51 -23.12
C ARG A 152 2.91 -9.49 -23.44
N ILE A 153 2.84 -10.71 -22.90
CA ILE A 153 3.79 -11.79 -23.21
C ILE A 153 3.61 -12.25 -24.66
N LYS A 154 2.38 -12.52 -25.10
CA LYS A 154 2.10 -13.03 -26.46
C LYS A 154 2.45 -12.06 -27.59
N ILE A 155 2.44 -10.74 -27.32
CA ILE A 155 2.86 -9.71 -28.26
C ILE A 155 4.32 -9.28 -28.06
N TYR A 156 5.09 -9.99 -27.23
CA TYR A 156 6.53 -9.75 -26.99
C TYR A 156 6.86 -8.34 -26.46
N THR A 157 6.00 -7.81 -25.57
CA THR A 157 6.20 -6.50 -24.92
C THR A 157 6.63 -6.59 -23.45
N ALA A 158 6.76 -7.81 -22.92
CA ALA A 158 7.31 -8.03 -21.59
C ALA A 158 8.85 -7.88 -21.66
N PRO A 159 9.46 -7.00 -20.84
CA PRO A 159 10.90 -6.78 -20.87
C PRO A 159 11.66 -7.99 -20.32
N ASN A 160 12.86 -8.24 -20.84
CA ASN A 160 13.72 -9.32 -20.32
C ASN A 160 14.23 -9.05 -18.90
N PHE A 161 14.32 -7.79 -18.47
CA PHE A 161 15.00 -7.37 -17.24
C PHE A 161 14.58 -8.19 -16.00
N ASP A 162 13.58 -7.75 -15.25
CA ASP A 162 13.20 -8.54 -14.07
C ASP A 162 12.40 -9.79 -14.45
N PHE A 163 11.50 -9.70 -15.44
CA PHE A 163 10.63 -10.82 -15.78
C PHE A 163 11.40 -12.03 -16.34
N GLY A 164 12.39 -11.77 -17.20
CA GLY A 164 13.25 -12.83 -17.75
C GLY A 164 14.10 -13.50 -16.68
N ILE A 165 14.57 -12.74 -15.67
CA ILE A 165 15.25 -13.28 -14.49
C ILE A 165 14.34 -14.29 -13.78
N PHE A 166 13.10 -13.92 -13.43
CA PHE A 166 12.18 -14.84 -12.76
C PHE A 166 11.76 -16.03 -13.63
N CYS A 167 11.61 -15.86 -14.93
CA CYS A 167 11.38 -16.98 -15.84
C CYS A 167 12.54 -17.99 -15.78
N ASN A 168 13.79 -17.51 -15.77
CA ASN A 168 14.97 -18.37 -15.68
C ASN A 168 15.09 -19.04 -14.31
N ILE A 169 14.81 -18.30 -13.22
CA ILE A 169 14.78 -18.84 -11.86
C ILE A 169 13.77 -19.96 -11.73
N PHE A 170 12.52 -19.76 -12.16
CA PHE A 170 11.48 -20.78 -12.01
C PHE A 170 11.71 -22.01 -12.90
N TYR A 171 12.27 -21.81 -14.10
CA TYR A 171 12.76 -22.91 -14.92
C TYR A 171 13.80 -23.75 -14.16
N ASN A 172 14.84 -23.12 -13.61
CA ASN A 172 15.89 -23.84 -12.88
C ASN A 172 15.40 -24.43 -11.54
N LEU A 173 14.47 -23.78 -10.84
CA LEU A 173 13.83 -24.34 -9.65
C LEU A 173 13.07 -25.62 -9.98
N LYS A 174 12.38 -25.67 -11.14
CA LYS A 174 11.70 -26.88 -11.60
C LYS A 174 12.69 -27.99 -11.95
N GLU A 175 13.79 -27.68 -12.64
CA GLU A 175 14.75 -28.70 -13.11
C GLU A 175 15.73 -29.19 -12.03
N SER A 176 16.13 -28.31 -11.11
CA SER A 176 17.24 -28.57 -10.17
C SER A 176 16.95 -28.22 -8.72
N PHE A 177 15.79 -27.63 -8.43
CA PHE A 177 15.45 -27.07 -7.12
C PHE A 177 16.40 -25.96 -6.65
N GLN A 178 17.20 -25.39 -7.56
CA GLN A 178 18.08 -24.26 -7.29
C GLN A 178 17.56 -23.00 -8.00
N PRO A 179 17.52 -21.83 -7.34
CA PRO A 179 17.00 -20.60 -7.94
C PRO A 179 18.08 -19.95 -8.81
N LEU A 180 18.48 -20.62 -9.89
CA LEU A 180 19.57 -20.15 -10.75
C LEU A 180 19.06 -19.22 -11.85
N ALA A 181 19.84 -18.18 -12.14
CA ALA A 181 19.61 -17.25 -13.23
C ALA A 181 20.91 -16.98 -14.00
N THR A 182 20.84 -16.85 -15.33
CA THR A 182 21.98 -16.40 -16.17
C THR A 182 21.94 -14.92 -16.52
N CYS A 183 20.77 -14.28 -16.39
CA CYS A 183 20.52 -12.91 -16.82
C CYS A 183 20.41 -11.90 -15.67
N GLU A 184 20.64 -12.32 -14.42
CA GLU A 184 20.58 -11.41 -13.26
C GLU A 184 21.85 -10.56 -13.11
N ARG A 185 23.02 -11.12 -13.41
CA ARG A 185 24.34 -10.44 -13.38
C ARG A 185 25.25 -10.89 -14.51
N ASP A 186 24.68 -11.19 -15.68
CA ASP A 186 25.40 -11.63 -16.88
C ASP A 186 26.30 -12.87 -16.67
N LYS A 187 25.96 -13.71 -15.69
CA LYS A 187 26.60 -15.00 -15.38
C LYS A 187 25.58 -15.94 -14.78
N LEU A 188 25.89 -17.25 -14.73
CA LEU A 188 25.10 -18.21 -13.96
C LEU A 188 25.34 -17.98 -12.45
N LEU A 189 24.31 -17.57 -11.72
CA LEU A 189 24.35 -17.46 -10.26
C LEU A 189 23.02 -17.88 -9.64
N SER A 190 23.05 -18.18 -8.34
CA SER A 190 21.83 -18.31 -7.56
C SER A 190 21.25 -16.94 -7.26
N HIS A 191 19.96 -16.74 -7.47
CA HIS A 191 19.23 -15.55 -7.03
C HIS A 191 19.48 -15.23 -5.56
N PHE A 192 19.68 -16.24 -4.72
CA PHE A 192 19.98 -16.06 -3.29
C PHE A 192 21.36 -15.46 -3.01
N ALA A 193 22.25 -15.42 -4.01
CA ALA A 193 23.48 -14.65 -3.95
C ALA A 193 23.24 -13.13 -4.02
N VAL A 194 22.05 -12.70 -4.46
CA VAL A 194 21.67 -11.30 -4.65
C VAL A 194 20.51 -10.90 -3.75
N HIS A 195 19.44 -11.70 -3.73
CA HIS A 195 18.22 -11.48 -2.98
C HIS A 195 17.80 -12.76 -2.25
N PHE A 196 17.61 -12.66 -0.94
CA PHE A 196 17.23 -13.81 -0.14
C PHE A 196 15.71 -13.97 -0.14
N SER A 197 15.19 -14.64 -1.17
CA SER A 197 13.75 -14.79 -1.46
C SER A 197 13.21 -16.23 -1.34
N PRO A 198 13.31 -16.94 -0.18
CA PRO A 198 12.74 -18.28 -0.01
C PRO A 198 11.25 -18.43 -0.31
N ILE A 199 10.46 -17.35 -0.33
CA ILE A 199 9.03 -17.40 -0.65
C ILE A 199 8.75 -18.01 -2.04
N LEU A 200 9.69 -17.92 -2.97
CA LEU A 200 9.53 -18.40 -4.36
C LEU A 200 9.15 -19.88 -4.43
N TYR A 201 9.61 -20.68 -3.46
CA TYR A 201 9.29 -22.11 -3.38
C TYR A 201 7.80 -22.39 -3.12
N LEU A 202 7.03 -21.44 -2.57
CA LEU A 202 5.58 -21.62 -2.43
C LEU A 202 4.84 -21.65 -3.78
N LEU A 203 5.39 -20.96 -4.79
CA LEU A 203 4.82 -20.94 -6.13
C LEU A 203 5.31 -22.10 -7.01
N LEU A 204 6.40 -22.77 -6.61
CA LEU A 204 7.03 -23.84 -7.37
C LEU A 204 6.07 -25.00 -7.71
N PRO A 205 5.21 -25.52 -6.81
CA PRO A 205 4.26 -26.58 -7.18
C PRO A 205 3.30 -26.19 -8.30
N ILE A 206 2.87 -24.93 -8.35
CA ILE A 206 1.98 -24.41 -9.39
C ILE A 206 2.74 -24.30 -10.72
N TYR A 207 3.97 -23.77 -10.67
CA TYR A 207 4.81 -23.66 -11.85
C TYR A 207 5.24 -25.03 -12.40
N TYR A 208 5.40 -26.04 -11.54
CA TYR A 208 5.72 -27.40 -11.96
C TYR A 208 4.63 -28.00 -12.86
N ILE A 209 3.35 -27.73 -12.54
CA ILE A 209 2.20 -28.18 -13.32
C ILE A 209 2.02 -27.32 -14.58
N PHE A 210 2.25 -26.01 -14.48
CA PHE A 210 2.08 -25.04 -15.57
C PHE A 210 3.39 -24.25 -15.80
N PRO A 211 4.42 -24.86 -16.44
CA PRO A 211 5.75 -24.25 -16.58
C PRO A 211 5.79 -23.24 -17.73
N TYR A 212 5.00 -22.18 -17.60
CA TYR A 212 4.84 -21.12 -18.59
C TYR A 212 5.16 -19.76 -17.98
N ALA A 213 5.67 -18.82 -18.78
CA ALA A 213 5.91 -17.45 -18.33
C ALA A 213 4.61 -16.77 -17.88
N GLU A 214 3.51 -17.05 -18.59
CA GLU A 214 2.17 -16.58 -18.28
C GLU A 214 1.72 -17.00 -16.88
N THR A 215 2.12 -18.19 -16.42
CA THR A 215 1.79 -18.69 -15.07
C THR A 215 2.30 -17.74 -13.99
N LEU A 216 3.51 -17.20 -14.14
CA LEU A 216 4.10 -16.29 -13.16
C LEU A 216 3.30 -14.97 -13.10
N ASN A 217 3.01 -14.37 -14.25
CA ASN A 217 2.22 -13.13 -14.27
C ASN A 217 0.79 -13.33 -13.77
N ILE A 218 0.13 -14.44 -14.13
CA ILE A 218 -1.20 -14.78 -13.58
C ILE A 218 -1.11 -14.97 -12.06
N ALA A 219 -0.09 -15.67 -11.57
CA ALA A 219 0.12 -15.89 -10.15
C ALA A 219 0.28 -14.57 -9.38
N GLN A 220 1.07 -13.61 -9.90
CA GLN A 220 1.23 -12.28 -9.29
C GLN A 220 -0.12 -11.57 -9.09
N VAL A 221 -0.95 -11.53 -10.14
CA VAL A 221 -2.26 -10.88 -10.07
C VAL A 221 -3.16 -11.56 -9.02
N ILE A 222 -3.21 -12.90 -9.03
CA ILE A 222 -4.02 -13.67 -8.08
C ILE A 222 -3.53 -13.45 -6.65
N ILE A 223 -2.22 -13.54 -6.40
CA ILE A 223 -1.61 -13.36 -5.08
C ILE A 223 -1.92 -11.96 -4.56
N LEU A 224 -1.66 -10.91 -5.34
CA LEU A 224 -1.85 -9.53 -4.86
C LEU A 224 -3.32 -9.22 -4.58
N PHE A 225 -4.22 -9.60 -5.50
CA PHE A 225 -5.66 -9.40 -5.30
C PHE A 225 -6.26 -10.32 -4.23
N SER A 226 -5.62 -11.45 -3.89
CA SER A 226 -6.06 -12.29 -2.76
C SER A 226 -6.06 -11.54 -1.43
N GLY A 227 -5.30 -10.44 -1.32
CA GLY A 227 -5.32 -9.53 -0.17
C GLY A 227 -6.70 -8.94 0.12
N ILE A 228 -7.63 -8.95 -0.84
CA ILE A 228 -9.01 -8.56 -0.60
C ILE A 228 -9.71 -9.44 0.44
N VAL A 229 -9.33 -10.72 0.55
CA VAL A 229 -9.95 -11.67 1.48
C VAL A 229 -9.70 -11.27 2.93
N PRO A 230 -8.44 -11.17 3.43
CA PRO A 230 -8.19 -10.70 4.79
C PRO A 230 -8.72 -9.28 5.01
N LEU A 231 -8.68 -8.41 4.01
CA LEU A 231 -9.23 -7.07 4.12
C LEU A 231 -10.73 -7.08 4.41
N LEU A 232 -11.53 -7.85 3.66
CA LEU A 232 -12.97 -8.00 3.90
C LEU A 232 -13.26 -8.61 5.28
N LEU A 233 -12.42 -9.55 5.74
CA LEU A 233 -12.54 -10.13 7.08
C LEU A 233 -12.23 -9.11 8.18
N ILE A 234 -11.26 -8.22 7.99
CA ILE A 234 -10.97 -7.09 8.89
C ILE A 234 -12.17 -6.13 8.91
N MET A 235 -12.69 -5.73 7.74
CA MET A 235 -13.87 -4.85 7.66
C MET A 235 -15.10 -5.47 8.34
N LYS A 236 -15.26 -6.80 8.24
CA LYS A 236 -16.31 -7.55 8.95
C LYS A 236 -16.09 -7.51 10.47
N LYS A 237 -14.85 -7.69 10.94
CA LYS A 237 -14.51 -7.61 12.37
C LYS A 237 -14.91 -6.24 12.97
N TYR A 238 -14.68 -5.16 12.23
CA TYR A 238 -15.01 -3.79 12.66
C TYR A 238 -16.46 -3.38 12.35
N ASN A 239 -17.33 -4.30 11.95
CA ASN A 239 -18.74 -4.05 11.65
C ASN A 239 -18.99 -2.91 10.65
N LEU A 240 -18.11 -2.74 9.66
CA LEU A 240 -18.29 -1.69 8.65
C LEU A 240 -19.57 -1.94 7.84
N GLY A 241 -20.26 -0.86 7.48
CA GLY A 241 -21.46 -0.90 6.64
C GLY A 241 -21.19 -1.54 5.27
N ASN A 242 -22.21 -2.17 4.69
CA ASN A 242 -22.09 -2.92 3.43
C ASN A 242 -21.63 -2.03 2.25
N ALA A 243 -22.15 -0.82 2.15
CA ALA A 243 -21.71 0.15 1.14
C ALA A 243 -20.22 0.53 1.30
N VAL A 244 -19.76 0.72 2.55
CA VAL A 244 -18.35 1.02 2.85
C VAL A 244 -17.45 -0.15 2.46
N LYS A 245 -17.89 -1.39 2.74
CA LYS A 245 -17.15 -2.59 2.33
C LYS A 245 -16.97 -2.68 0.82
N MET A 246 -18.03 -2.45 0.06
CA MET A 246 -17.97 -2.43 -1.41
C MET A 246 -17.03 -1.34 -1.92
N PHE A 247 -17.14 -0.13 -1.37
CA PHE A 247 -16.29 0.99 -1.74
C PHE A 247 -14.81 0.69 -1.47
N LEU A 248 -14.48 0.23 -0.26
CA LEU A 248 -13.10 -0.10 0.11
C LEU A 248 -12.55 -1.28 -0.70
N ALA A 249 -13.38 -2.24 -1.07
CA ALA A 249 -12.97 -3.35 -1.93
C ALA A 249 -12.65 -2.89 -3.35
N ALA A 250 -13.50 -2.03 -3.94
CA ALA A 250 -13.25 -1.42 -5.24
C ALA A 250 -12.00 -0.51 -5.18
N ALA A 251 -11.85 0.28 -4.12
CA ALA A 251 -10.68 1.13 -3.90
C ALA A 251 -9.40 0.31 -3.77
N PHE A 252 -9.44 -0.85 -3.09
CA PHE A 252 -8.28 -1.72 -2.95
C PHE A 252 -7.76 -2.23 -4.30
N ILE A 253 -8.65 -2.78 -5.15
CA ILE A 253 -8.24 -3.32 -6.45
C ILE A 253 -7.87 -2.24 -7.47
N ALA A 254 -8.46 -1.04 -7.34
CA ALA A 254 -8.19 0.12 -8.20
C ALA A 254 -7.05 1.01 -7.68
N TYR A 255 -6.50 0.71 -6.49
CA TYR A 255 -5.44 1.53 -5.91
C TYR A 255 -4.18 1.41 -6.79
N PRO A 256 -3.62 2.52 -7.30
CA PRO A 256 -2.55 2.46 -8.29
C PRO A 256 -1.34 1.62 -7.87
N ALA A 257 -0.93 1.65 -6.59
CA ALA A 257 0.20 0.81 -6.15
C ALA A 257 -0.11 -0.70 -6.21
N VAL A 258 -1.38 -1.08 -6.04
CA VAL A 258 -1.84 -2.47 -6.18
C VAL A 258 -2.02 -2.81 -7.65
N SER A 259 -2.80 -2.04 -8.41
CA SER A 259 -3.07 -2.34 -9.81
C SER A 259 -1.81 -2.28 -10.67
N TYR A 260 -0.93 -1.30 -10.44
CA TYR A 260 0.37 -1.20 -11.14
C TYR A 260 1.32 -2.30 -10.69
N GLY A 261 1.28 -2.71 -9.41
CA GLY A 261 1.99 -3.90 -8.94
C GLY A 261 1.55 -5.18 -9.66
N CYS A 262 0.28 -5.29 -10.05
CA CYS A 262 -0.22 -6.40 -10.88
C CYS A 262 0.21 -6.30 -12.35
N ILE A 263 0.31 -5.07 -12.89
CA ILE A 263 0.62 -4.82 -14.30
C ILE A 263 2.14 -4.78 -14.55
N TYR A 264 2.93 -4.61 -13.50
CA TYR A 264 4.34 -4.96 -13.52
C TYR A 264 4.48 -6.48 -13.70
N ASP A 265 5.57 -6.94 -14.29
CA ASP A 265 5.81 -8.36 -14.47
C ASP A 265 6.16 -9.03 -13.12
N PHE A 266 6.12 -10.38 -13.05
CA PHE A 266 6.23 -11.12 -11.80
C PHE A 266 7.46 -10.74 -10.95
N HIS A 267 7.23 -10.47 -9.66
CA HIS A 267 8.22 -10.28 -8.61
C HIS A 267 7.76 -10.94 -7.31
N GLU A 268 8.71 -11.43 -6.53
CA GLU A 268 8.50 -11.94 -5.17
C GLU A 268 7.80 -10.91 -4.25
N ASN A 269 7.97 -9.61 -4.49
CA ASN A 269 7.33 -8.55 -3.71
C ASN A 269 5.79 -8.61 -3.73
N CYS A 270 5.16 -9.26 -4.71
CA CYS A 270 3.70 -9.39 -4.77
C CYS A 270 3.10 -10.12 -3.56
N PHE A 271 3.88 -10.95 -2.86
CA PHE A 271 3.45 -11.66 -1.66
C PHE A 271 3.32 -10.75 -0.42
N ILE A 272 4.02 -9.62 -0.35
CA ILE A 272 4.14 -8.82 0.88
C ILE A 272 2.78 -8.32 1.35
N LEU A 273 2.03 -7.61 0.49
CA LEU A 273 0.75 -7.01 0.84
C LEU A 273 -0.29 -8.02 1.34
N PRO A 274 -0.62 -9.11 0.61
CA PRO A 274 -1.61 -10.07 1.07
C PRO A 274 -1.17 -10.78 2.37
N LEU A 275 0.12 -11.11 2.52
CA LEU A 275 0.63 -11.74 3.75
C LEU A 275 0.55 -10.80 4.96
N LEU A 276 0.86 -9.50 4.77
CA LEU A 276 0.71 -8.49 5.82
C LEU A 276 -0.76 -8.32 6.24
N LEU A 277 -1.70 -8.30 5.28
CA LEU A 277 -3.12 -8.20 5.60
C LEU A 277 -3.62 -9.42 6.39
N TRP A 278 -3.14 -10.62 6.07
CA TRP A 278 -3.41 -11.82 6.87
C TRP A 278 -2.79 -11.73 8.26
N MET A 279 -1.52 -11.31 8.38
CA MET A 279 -0.86 -11.08 9.66
C MET A 279 -1.68 -10.11 10.53
N PHE A 280 -2.13 -8.99 9.96
CA PHE A 280 -2.95 -7.99 10.63
C PHE A 280 -4.30 -8.58 11.06
N TYR A 281 -4.97 -9.31 10.17
CA TYR A 281 -6.21 -9.99 10.49
C TYR A 281 -6.06 -10.94 11.69
N PHE A 282 -5.00 -11.76 11.72
CA PHE A 282 -4.78 -12.69 12.81
C PHE A 282 -4.38 -12.01 14.12
N TYR A 283 -3.59 -10.93 14.07
CA TYR A 283 -3.32 -10.10 15.24
C TYR A 283 -4.64 -9.54 15.81
N GLU A 284 -5.47 -8.97 14.94
CA GLU A 284 -6.77 -8.43 15.31
C GLU A 284 -7.70 -9.51 15.89
N ARG A 285 -7.61 -10.76 15.44
CA ARG A 285 -8.39 -11.88 15.99
C ARG A 285 -7.76 -12.56 17.21
N ASP A 286 -6.65 -12.00 17.73
CA ASP A 286 -5.82 -12.58 18.79
C ASP A 286 -5.37 -14.03 18.51
N LYS A 287 -5.15 -14.36 17.23
CA LYS A 287 -4.67 -15.66 16.77
C LYS A 287 -3.16 -15.63 16.59
N LYS A 288 -2.44 -15.93 17.67
CA LYS A 288 -0.97 -15.81 17.77
C LYS A 288 -0.22 -16.66 16.73
N ILE A 289 -0.51 -17.96 16.66
CA ILE A 289 0.20 -18.89 15.78
C ILE A 289 0.14 -18.45 14.32
N PRO A 290 -1.04 -18.26 13.69
CA PRO A 290 -1.09 -17.84 12.31
C PRO A 290 -0.53 -16.42 12.11
N MET A 291 -0.67 -15.51 13.07
CA MET A 291 0.00 -14.20 12.98
C MET A 291 1.52 -14.35 12.82
N PHE A 292 2.18 -15.17 13.65
CA PHE A 292 3.62 -15.40 13.54
C PHE A 292 4.02 -16.16 12.28
N ILE A 293 3.18 -17.10 11.80
CA ILE A 293 3.41 -17.79 10.52
C ILE A 293 3.41 -16.77 9.37
N PHE A 294 2.39 -15.91 9.29
CA PHE A 294 2.32 -14.90 8.23
C PHE A 294 3.42 -13.84 8.36
N ALA A 295 3.79 -13.45 9.59
CA ALA A 295 4.96 -12.59 9.81
C ALA A 295 6.23 -13.24 9.25
N PHE A 296 6.48 -14.52 9.56
CA PHE A 296 7.62 -15.26 9.04
C PHE A 296 7.58 -15.37 7.51
N LEU A 297 6.42 -15.66 6.93
CA LEU A 297 6.27 -15.68 5.47
C LEU A 297 6.61 -14.33 4.82
N VAL A 298 6.20 -13.20 5.41
CA VAL A 298 6.61 -11.87 4.92
C VAL A 298 8.15 -11.75 4.92
N LEU A 299 8.81 -12.20 5.98
CA LEU A 299 10.27 -12.14 6.08
C LEU A 299 10.97 -12.98 5.01
N THR A 300 10.37 -14.12 4.61
CA THR A 300 10.90 -14.96 3.53
C THR A 300 10.73 -14.38 2.12
N VAL A 301 10.01 -13.26 1.97
CA VAL A 301 9.79 -12.66 0.66
C VAL A 301 11.08 -12.10 0.08
N LYS A 302 11.78 -11.28 0.87
CA LYS A 302 13.00 -10.58 0.48
C LYS A 302 13.68 -10.06 1.73
N GLU A 303 15.00 -9.87 1.70
CA GLU A 303 15.78 -9.37 2.84
C GLU A 303 15.25 -8.03 3.39
N GLU A 304 14.75 -7.15 2.52
CA GLU A 304 14.21 -5.83 2.89
C GLU A 304 12.83 -5.92 3.58
N ALA A 305 12.13 -7.06 3.46
CA ALA A 305 10.77 -7.21 3.97
C ALA A 305 10.70 -7.19 5.52
N PHE A 306 11.85 -7.32 6.19
CA PHE A 306 11.97 -7.18 7.64
C PHE A 306 11.36 -5.87 8.16
N ALA A 307 11.53 -4.78 7.40
CA ALA A 307 11.07 -3.45 7.77
C ALA A 307 9.55 -3.42 8.01
N TYR A 308 8.76 -4.13 7.20
CA TYR A 308 7.30 -4.15 7.35
C TYR A 308 6.87 -4.81 8.68
N VAL A 309 7.48 -5.96 9.02
CA VAL A 309 7.19 -6.67 10.28
C VAL A 309 7.71 -5.87 11.48
N PHE A 310 8.86 -5.23 11.35
CA PHE A 310 9.45 -4.38 12.38
C PHE A 310 8.57 -3.16 12.69
N ILE A 311 8.12 -2.44 11.66
CA ILE A 311 7.23 -1.28 11.81
C ILE A 311 5.89 -1.70 12.43
N PHE A 312 5.34 -2.84 12.01
CA PHE A 312 4.13 -3.37 12.63
C PHE A 312 4.34 -3.72 14.11
N ALA A 313 5.48 -4.31 14.46
CA ALA A 313 5.85 -4.59 15.85
C ALA A 313 5.90 -3.29 16.69
N LEU A 314 6.54 -2.23 16.17
CA LEU A 314 6.55 -0.92 16.82
C LEU A 314 5.14 -0.36 16.99
N TYR A 315 4.30 -0.45 15.96
CA TYR A 315 2.90 -0.01 16.02
C TYR A 315 2.15 -0.68 17.17
N ILE A 316 2.22 -2.01 17.31
CA ILE A 316 1.48 -2.72 18.37
C ILE A 316 2.06 -2.46 19.76
N MET A 317 3.37 -2.19 19.87
CA MET A 317 3.99 -1.80 21.15
C MET A 317 3.55 -0.40 21.58
N LEU A 318 3.57 0.57 20.67
CA LEU A 318 3.30 1.97 20.98
C LEU A 318 1.81 2.27 21.08
N ALA A 319 1.02 1.82 20.10
CA ALA A 319 -0.41 2.15 20.01
C ALA A 319 -1.30 1.15 20.78
N LYS A 320 -0.92 -0.13 20.81
CA LYS A 320 -1.72 -1.19 21.46
C LYS A 320 -1.15 -1.65 22.80
N LYS A 321 0.05 -1.21 23.18
CA LYS A 321 0.77 -1.63 24.41
C LYS A 321 0.96 -3.14 24.51
N ASP A 322 0.97 -3.86 23.38
CA ASP A 322 1.22 -5.31 23.32
C ASP A 322 2.73 -5.57 23.21
N TYR A 323 3.44 -5.30 24.30
CA TYR A 323 4.91 -5.38 24.35
C TYR A 323 5.44 -6.80 24.11
N LYS A 324 4.69 -7.83 24.54
CA LYS A 324 5.13 -9.23 24.41
C LYS A 324 5.16 -9.67 22.94
N LYS A 325 4.05 -9.49 22.21
CA LYS A 325 4.01 -9.85 20.78
C LYS A 325 4.90 -8.93 19.96
N GLY A 326 4.91 -7.64 20.30
CA GLY A 326 5.76 -6.65 19.66
C GLY A 326 7.25 -7.00 19.75
N ALA A 327 7.77 -7.25 20.96
CA ALA A 327 9.17 -7.61 21.14
C ALA A 327 9.55 -8.91 20.39
N LEU A 328 8.66 -9.92 20.40
CA LEU A 328 8.90 -11.17 19.65
C LEU A 328 8.92 -10.96 18.14
N LEU A 329 7.98 -10.20 17.57
CA LEU A 329 7.96 -9.89 16.14
C LEU A 329 9.17 -9.04 15.73
N MET A 330 9.55 -8.09 16.57
CA MET A 330 10.72 -7.23 16.36
C MET A 330 12.00 -8.06 16.36
N ALA A 331 12.18 -8.94 17.36
CA ALA A 331 13.31 -9.85 17.43
C ALA A 331 13.35 -10.80 16.24
N LEU A 332 12.21 -11.42 15.87
CA LEU A 332 12.10 -12.30 14.71
C LEU A 332 12.52 -11.59 13.41
N SER A 333 12.04 -10.36 13.21
CA SER A 333 12.36 -9.53 12.05
C SER A 333 13.87 -9.21 11.97
N LEU A 334 14.46 -8.74 13.08
CA LEU A 334 15.88 -8.38 13.12
C LEU A 334 16.81 -9.59 12.99
N VAL A 335 16.48 -10.71 13.64
CA VAL A 335 17.25 -11.95 13.52
C VAL A 335 17.21 -12.46 12.09
N TRP A 336 16.03 -12.48 11.45
CA TRP A 336 15.92 -12.90 10.06
C TRP A 336 16.70 -11.98 9.11
N PHE A 337 16.58 -10.66 9.29
CA PHE A 337 17.37 -9.70 8.51
C PHE A 337 18.86 -9.96 8.65
N GLY A 338 19.36 -10.14 9.88
CA GLY A 338 20.76 -10.49 10.14
C GLY A 338 21.18 -11.78 9.43
N LEU A 339 20.36 -12.83 9.50
CA LEU A 339 20.63 -14.10 8.81
C LEU A 339 20.65 -13.95 7.29
N ALA A 340 19.69 -13.23 6.71
CA ALA A 340 19.62 -12.97 5.27
C ALA A 340 20.84 -12.16 4.79
N VAL A 341 21.23 -11.13 5.54
CA VAL A 341 22.43 -10.32 5.29
C VAL A 341 23.69 -11.17 5.38
N LEU A 342 23.84 -11.98 6.43
CA LEU A 342 24.98 -12.87 6.59
C LEU A 342 25.06 -13.87 5.44
N TYR A 343 23.93 -14.43 5.02
CA TYR A 343 23.86 -15.34 3.89
C TYR A 343 24.35 -14.66 2.60
N ILE A 344 23.77 -13.52 2.24
CA ILE A 344 24.14 -12.78 1.02
C ILE A 344 25.61 -12.31 1.08
N SER A 345 26.10 -11.93 2.25
CA SER A 345 27.48 -11.42 2.42
C SER A 345 28.55 -12.51 2.35
N HIS A 346 28.28 -13.72 2.84
CA HIS A 346 29.27 -14.80 2.87
C HIS A 346 29.15 -15.77 1.70
N LEU A 347 27.93 -15.98 1.20
CA LEU A 347 27.62 -16.96 0.15
C LEU A 347 27.18 -16.31 -1.17
N GLY A 348 27.01 -14.99 -1.19
CA GLY A 348 26.56 -14.23 -2.34
C GLY A 348 27.54 -13.16 -2.81
N GLU A 349 27.01 -12.12 -3.43
CA GLU A 349 27.78 -10.96 -3.92
C GLU A 349 27.85 -9.82 -2.90
N GLY A 350 27.32 -10.02 -1.69
CA GLY A 350 27.20 -8.97 -0.68
C GLY A 350 26.07 -7.99 -0.92
N ILE A 351 25.77 -7.17 0.09
CA ILE A 351 24.75 -6.12 -0.03
C ILE A 351 25.27 -5.04 -0.97
N MET A 352 24.44 -4.65 -1.94
CA MET A 352 24.68 -3.55 -2.88
C MET A 352 24.66 -2.15 -2.22
N SER A 353 25.55 -1.92 -1.26
CA SER A 353 25.67 -0.65 -0.53
C SER A 353 26.09 0.52 -1.43
N ASN A 354 26.66 0.24 -2.61
CA ASN A 354 27.08 1.25 -3.59
C ASN A 354 25.91 2.08 -4.15
N ARG A 355 24.67 1.57 -4.08
CA ARG A 355 23.46 2.34 -4.45
C ARG A 355 23.16 3.50 -3.50
N PHE A 356 23.76 3.48 -2.30
CA PHE A 356 23.71 4.55 -1.32
C PHE A 356 25.02 5.34 -1.28
N ALA A 357 25.89 5.26 -2.30
CA ALA A 357 27.15 5.99 -2.32
C ALA A 357 26.96 7.51 -2.19
N ASN A 358 25.81 8.04 -2.62
CA ASN A 358 25.39 9.42 -2.42
C ASN A 358 24.98 9.77 -0.98
N LEU A 359 24.74 8.76 -0.14
CA LEU A 359 24.46 8.90 1.30
C LEU A 359 25.67 8.48 2.16
N LYS A 360 26.73 7.90 1.56
CA LYS A 360 27.99 7.59 2.23
C LYS A 360 28.83 8.86 2.36
N GLN A 361 29.48 9.04 3.50
CA GLN A 361 30.56 10.03 3.59
C GLN A 361 31.73 9.58 2.71
N PRO A 362 32.55 10.52 2.18
CA PRO A 362 33.79 10.14 1.54
C PRO A 362 34.61 9.30 2.53
N ASP A 363 35.10 8.14 2.10
CA ASP A 363 36.03 7.25 2.81
C ASP A 363 35.44 6.19 3.78
N GLU A 364 34.12 6.00 3.86
CA GLU A 364 33.55 4.83 4.55
C GLU A 364 33.61 3.57 3.65
N GLY A 365 34.73 2.85 3.74
CA GLY A 365 34.84 1.44 3.34
C GLY A 365 34.26 0.51 4.43
N LEU A 366 33.83 -0.70 4.03
CA LEU A 366 33.33 -1.73 4.96
C LEU A 366 34.37 -2.13 6.02
#